data_AF-A0A2V5TI22-F1
#
_entry.id   AF-A0A2V5TI22-F1
#
_cell.length_a   1.000
_cell.length_b   1.000
_cell.length_c   1.000
_cell.angle_alpha   90.00
_cell.angle_beta   90.00
_cell.angle_gamma   90.00
#
_symmetry.space_group_name_H-M   'P 1'
#
loop_
_entity.id
_entity.type
_entity.pdbx_description
1 polymer ?
#
loop_
_entity_poly.entity_id
_entity_poly.type
_entity_poly.pdbx_seq_one_letter_code
_entity_poly.pdbx_strand_id
1 'polypeptide(L)'
;MHVSLLEIPSIPLGMTSEQAAKRRAELANSQHPFAIILSCSDSRVPPEIVFDEGLGDLFIVRVAGNVLNDEGLGSIEYAVEILGARFIVVLGHQSCGAIDAAMKTVAAKGKAPGHIQSLVTAIKPVVTATPKGDLDTMIKANVKHVVDRLRSSTPILKARVDSGEVQVIGGYYTLDTGAVTFLEGK
;
A
#
# COMPACT_ATOMS: atom_id res chain seq x y z
N MET A 1 -12.75 18.84 6.48
CA MET A 1 -11.64 19.40 5.71
C MET A 1 -11.43 18.52 4.49
N HIS A 2 -11.63 19.05 3.28
CA HIS A 2 -11.25 18.36 2.05
C HIS A 2 -9.74 18.54 1.91
N VAL A 3 -8.96 17.50 2.20
CA VAL A 3 -7.55 17.45 1.81
C VAL A 3 -7.53 16.59 0.56
N SER A 4 -7.47 17.24 -0.60
CA SER A 4 -7.30 16.55 -1.87
C SER A 4 -5.90 15.98 -1.90
N LEU A 5 -5.76 14.67 -2.17
CA LEU A 5 -4.45 14.05 -2.43
C LEU A 5 -3.74 14.66 -3.65
N LEU A 6 -4.44 15.45 -4.46
CA LEU A 6 -3.88 16.19 -5.60
C LEU A 6 -3.32 17.58 -5.20
N GLU A 7 -3.44 18.01 -3.94
CA GLU A 7 -3.00 19.33 -3.46
C GLU A 7 -1.90 19.25 -2.38
N ILE A 8 -1.36 18.06 -2.12
CA ILE A 8 -0.21 17.92 -1.22
C ILE A 8 1.02 18.40 -2.00
N PRO A 9 1.79 19.39 -1.48
CA PRO A 9 2.99 19.86 -2.16
C PRO A 9 4.01 18.72 -2.23
N SER A 10 4.12 18.08 -3.38
CA SER A 10 5.16 17.09 -3.67
C SER A 10 6.52 17.79 -3.74
N ILE A 11 7.55 17.13 -3.21
CA ILE A 11 8.96 17.52 -3.42
C ILE A 11 9.50 16.60 -4.53
N PRO A 12 9.71 17.11 -5.77
CA PRO A 12 9.98 16.22 -6.90
C PRO A 12 11.29 15.44 -6.77
N LEU A 13 11.32 14.26 -7.42
CA LEU A 13 12.53 13.54 -7.82
C LEU A 13 13.40 14.42 -8.73
N GLY A 14 14.21 15.24 -8.08
CA GLY A 14 15.20 16.12 -8.68
C GLY A 14 16.21 16.63 -7.66
N MET A 15 16.24 16.01 -6.48
CA MET A 15 17.08 16.41 -5.37
C MET A 15 18.54 16.07 -5.67
N THR A 16 19.43 17.05 -5.60
CA THR A 16 20.87 16.81 -5.69
C THR A 16 21.35 16.01 -4.48
N SER A 17 22.49 15.34 -4.59
CA SER A 17 23.12 14.63 -3.46
C SER A 17 23.32 15.52 -2.24
N GLU A 18 23.57 16.82 -2.45
CA GLU A 18 23.71 17.81 -1.37
C GLU A 18 22.37 18.09 -0.69
N GLN A 19 21.32 18.35 -1.47
CA GLN A 19 19.98 18.56 -0.94
C GLN A 19 19.49 17.32 -0.17
N ALA A 20 19.76 16.11 -0.68
CA ALA A 20 19.44 14.87 0.00
C ALA A 20 20.22 14.69 1.31
N ALA A 21 21.49 15.10 1.35
CA ALA A 21 22.28 15.09 2.57
C ALA A 21 21.73 16.07 3.61
N LYS A 22 21.35 17.28 3.18
CA LYS A 22 20.73 18.29 4.05
C LYS A 22 19.39 17.80 4.61
N ARG A 23 18.49 17.31 3.75
CA ARG A 23 17.19 16.78 4.17
C ARG A 23 17.33 15.60 5.13
N ARG A 24 18.25 14.69 4.86
CA ARG A 24 18.56 13.58 5.78
C ARG A 24 19.04 14.08 7.15
N ALA A 25 19.85 15.13 7.20
CA ALA A 25 20.30 15.71 8.47
C ALA A 25 19.15 16.35 9.27
N GLU A 26 18.20 17.01 8.60
CA GLU A 26 16.98 17.55 9.22
C GLU A 26 16.10 16.44 9.84
N LEU A 27 16.00 15.30 9.17
CA LEU A 27 15.19 14.16 9.59
C LEU A 27 15.88 13.22 10.59
N ALA A 28 17.15 13.49 10.96
CA ALA A 28 17.94 12.55 11.76
C ALA A 28 17.34 12.28 13.16
N ASN A 29 16.54 13.21 13.69
CA ASN A 29 15.98 13.12 15.04
C ASN A 29 14.45 12.85 15.06
N SER A 30 13.73 13.07 13.95
CA SER A 30 12.29 12.86 13.87
C SER A 30 11.81 12.76 12.41
N GLN A 31 10.68 12.10 12.21
CA GLN A 31 9.96 12.05 10.95
C GLN A 31 8.45 12.26 11.18
N HIS A 32 7.78 12.91 10.23
CA HIS A 32 6.34 13.16 10.25
C HIS A 32 5.73 12.91 8.87
N PRO A 33 5.72 11.66 8.39
CA PRO A 33 5.15 11.32 7.10
C PRO A 33 3.66 11.67 7.07
N PHE A 34 3.20 12.25 5.96
CA PHE A 34 1.79 12.64 5.82
C PHE A 34 0.92 11.44 5.42
N ALA A 35 1.51 10.48 4.69
CA ALA A 35 0.83 9.29 4.20
C ALA A 35 1.61 8.00 4.47
N ILE A 36 0.86 6.91 4.57
CA ILE A 36 1.34 5.54 4.67
C ILE A 36 0.99 4.82 3.37
N ILE A 37 1.98 4.23 2.71
CA ILE A 37 1.76 3.42 1.51
C ILE A 37 2.02 1.94 1.83
N LEU A 38 0.95 1.14 1.80
CA LEU A 38 1.05 -0.32 1.76
C LEU A 38 1.09 -0.77 0.30
N SER A 39 2.26 -1.16 -0.19
CA SER A 39 2.44 -1.54 -1.60
C SER A 39 3.11 -2.90 -1.79
N CYS A 40 3.16 -3.35 -3.04
CA CYS A 40 3.86 -4.56 -3.41
C CYS A 40 5.40 -4.39 -3.30
N SER A 41 6.10 -5.47 -2.95
CA SER A 41 7.58 -5.53 -3.05
C SER A 41 8.10 -5.52 -4.50
N ASP A 42 7.23 -5.45 -5.51
CA ASP A 42 7.62 -5.37 -6.92
C ASP A 42 8.59 -4.22 -7.15
N SER A 43 9.75 -4.53 -7.74
CA SER A 43 10.84 -3.56 -7.92
C SER A 43 10.50 -2.41 -8.87
N ARG A 44 9.43 -2.54 -9.66
CA ARG A 44 8.94 -1.51 -10.58
C ARG A 44 7.98 -0.51 -9.93
N VAL A 45 7.64 -0.73 -8.65
CA VAL A 45 6.65 0.07 -7.92
C VAL A 45 7.23 0.64 -6.60
N PRO A 46 8.37 1.35 -6.61
CA PRO A 46 8.83 2.08 -5.43
C PRO A 46 7.90 3.29 -5.17
N PRO A 47 7.18 3.35 -4.02
CA PRO A 47 6.16 4.38 -3.78
C PRO A 47 6.66 5.82 -3.87
N GLU A 48 7.88 6.08 -3.41
CA GLU A 48 8.51 7.41 -3.47
C GLU A 48 8.63 7.88 -4.91
N ILE A 49 8.95 6.97 -5.85
CA ILE A 49 9.04 7.30 -7.28
C ILE A 49 7.66 7.41 -7.93
N VAL A 50 6.75 6.53 -7.54
CA VAL A 50 5.39 6.51 -8.11
C VAL A 50 4.61 7.79 -7.76
N PHE A 51 4.81 8.33 -6.55
CA PHE A 51 4.11 9.51 -6.07
C PHE A 51 4.93 10.81 -6.14
N ASP A 52 6.17 10.74 -6.62
CA ASP A 52 7.09 11.89 -6.70
C ASP A 52 7.36 12.53 -5.32
N GLU A 53 7.66 11.69 -4.33
CA GLU A 53 7.87 12.09 -2.93
C GLU A 53 9.30 11.86 -2.44
N GLY A 54 9.68 12.62 -1.41
CA GLY A 54 11.03 12.66 -0.88
C GLY A 54 11.22 11.94 0.46
N LEU A 55 12.39 12.20 1.07
CA LEU A 55 12.73 11.66 2.39
C LEU A 55 11.80 12.24 3.46
N GLY A 56 11.20 11.35 4.25
CA GLY A 56 10.38 11.68 5.41
C GLY A 56 8.90 11.96 5.10
N ASP A 57 8.53 11.97 3.81
CA ASP A 57 7.19 12.35 3.38
C ASP A 57 6.19 11.17 3.43
N LEU A 58 6.66 9.98 3.06
CA LEU A 58 5.89 8.73 3.08
C LEU A 58 6.43 7.74 4.13
N PHE A 59 5.51 7.05 4.80
CA PHE A 59 5.80 5.85 5.58
C PHE A 59 5.47 4.61 4.76
N ILE A 60 6.42 3.72 4.53
CA ILE A 60 6.29 2.69 3.49
C ILE A 60 6.31 1.29 4.10
N VAL A 61 5.27 0.51 3.79
CA VAL A 61 5.18 -0.91 4.13
C VAL A 61 5.08 -1.69 2.82
N ARG A 62 6.02 -2.60 2.59
CA ARG A 62 6.11 -3.36 1.33
C ARG A 62 6.15 -4.85 1.56
N VAL A 63 5.22 -5.55 0.92
CA VAL A 63 5.18 -7.01 0.90
C VAL A 63 4.59 -7.49 -0.43
N ALA A 64 5.08 -8.60 -0.96
CA ALA A 64 4.63 -9.14 -2.24
C ALA A 64 3.09 -9.33 -2.25
N GLY A 65 2.43 -8.76 -3.27
CA GLY A 65 0.96 -8.76 -3.38
C GLY A 65 0.24 -7.81 -2.42
N ASN A 66 0.97 -6.87 -1.78
CA ASN A 66 0.46 -5.89 -0.82
C ASN A 66 -0.48 -6.52 0.24
N VAL A 67 -0.16 -7.76 0.65
CA VAL A 67 -0.91 -8.51 1.66
C VAL A 67 -0.75 -7.85 3.03
N LEU A 68 -1.76 -7.98 3.90
CA LEU A 68 -1.68 -7.46 5.26
C LEU A 68 -1.39 -8.59 6.25
N ASN A 69 -0.16 -8.61 6.76
CA ASN A 69 0.31 -9.44 7.88
C ASN A 69 0.39 -8.63 9.19
N ASP A 70 0.69 -9.29 10.30
CA ASP A 70 0.71 -8.67 11.63
C ASP A 70 1.81 -7.60 11.74
N GLU A 71 3.01 -7.85 11.18
CA GLU A 71 4.09 -6.87 11.18
C GLU A 71 3.76 -5.65 10.31
N GLY A 72 3.07 -5.86 9.19
CA GLY A 72 2.59 -4.79 8.32
C GLY A 72 1.52 -3.94 9.02
N LEU A 73 0.56 -4.58 9.69
CA LEU A 73 -0.47 -3.90 10.48
C LEU A 73 0.15 -3.11 11.63
N GLY A 74 1.05 -3.72 12.41
CA GLY A 74 1.75 -3.04 13.50
C GLY A 74 2.58 -1.84 13.02
N SER A 75 3.21 -1.93 11.85
CA SER A 75 3.94 -0.81 11.25
C SER A 75 3.00 0.34 10.85
N ILE A 76 1.81 0.03 10.34
CA ILE A 76 0.78 1.03 10.01
C ILE A 76 0.25 1.68 11.28
N GLU A 77 -0.06 0.91 12.32
CA GLU A 77 -0.52 1.44 13.61
C GLU A 77 0.53 2.33 14.28
N TYR A 78 1.82 1.97 14.19
CA TYR A 78 2.93 2.81 14.63
C TYR A 78 2.94 4.16 13.90
N ALA A 79 2.82 4.15 12.57
CA ALA A 79 2.82 5.39 11.79
C ALA A 79 1.60 6.28 12.10
N VAL A 80 0.44 5.68 12.39
CA VAL A 80 -0.77 6.41 12.78
C VAL A 80 -0.64 7.01 14.19
N GLU A 81 -0.30 6.20 15.20
CA GLU A 81 -0.35 6.63 16.60
C GLU A 81 0.91 7.37 17.06
N ILE A 82 2.09 6.99 16.53
CA ILE A 82 3.37 7.54 16.98
C ILE A 82 3.85 8.65 16.05
N LEU A 83 3.72 8.48 14.73
CA LEU A 83 4.21 9.46 13.75
C LEU A 83 3.14 10.47 13.31
N GLY A 84 1.86 10.17 13.56
CA GLY A 84 0.73 11.06 13.27
C GLY A 84 0.25 11.04 11.82
N ALA A 85 0.64 10.04 11.02
CA ALA A 85 0.20 9.91 9.62
C ALA A 85 -1.31 9.59 9.53
N ARG A 86 -2.03 10.27 8.63
CA ARG A 86 -3.51 10.23 8.57
C ARG A 86 -4.09 9.67 7.27
N PHE A 87 -3.26 9.49 6.24
CA PHE A 87 -3.71 8.95 4.96
C PHE A 87 -3.03 7.61 4.70
N ILE A 88 -3.82 6.55 4.48
CA ILE A 88 -3.32 5.21 4.16
C ILE A 88 -3.75 4.87 2.73
N VAL A 89 -2.78 4.57 1.87
CA VAL A 89 -3.01 4.10 0.51
C VAL A 89 -2.58 2.64 0.41
N VAL A 90 -3.52 1.78 0.04
CA VAL A 90 -3.22 0.40 -0.38
C VAL A 90 -3.00 0.42 -1.89
N LEU A 91 -1.74 0.27 -2.32
CA LEU A 91 -1.36 0.40 -3.73
C LEU A 91 -1.14 -0.97 -4.38
N GLY A 92 -2.12 -1.42 -5.16
CA GLY A 92 -1.95 -2.51 -6.12
C GLY A 92 -1.30 -2.03 -7.41
N HIS A 93 -0.88 -2.95 -8.27
CA HIS A 93 -0.27 -2.58 -9.54
C HIS A 93 -0.51 -3.62 -10.64
N GLN A 94 -0.45 -3.16 -11.89
CA GLN A 94 -0.55 -3.99 -13.09
C GLN A 94 0.46 -5.13 -13.08
N SER A 95 0.02 -6.30 -13.57
CA SER A 95 0.88 -7.48 -13.74
C SER A 95 1.59 -7.93 -12.45
N CYS A 96 0.86 -7.95 -11.32
CA CYS A 96 1.39 -8.39 -10.03
C CYS A 96 1.63 -9.91 -9.98
N GLY A 97 2.91 -10.30 -9.87
CA GLY A 97 3.32 -11.71 -9.86
C GLY A 97 2.83 -12.50 -8.64
N ALA A 98 2.66 -11.88 -7.48
CA ALA A 98 2.16 -12.55 -6.28
C ALA A 98 0.68 -12.93 -6.41
N ILE A 99 -0.13 -12.04 -6.99
CA ILE A 99 -1.55 -12.28 -7.24
C ILE A 99 -1.72 -13.37 -8.31
N ASP A 100 -0.96 -13.29 -9.42
CA ASP A 100 -0.96 -14.30 -10.47
C ASP A 100 -0.56 -15.70 -9.93
N ALA A 101 0.52 -15.77 -9.13
CA ALA A 101 0.95 -17.01 -8.49
C ALA A 101 -0.11 -17.59 -7.55
N ALA A 102 -0.80 -16.75 -6.78
CA ALA A 102 -1.89 -17.19 -5.91
C ALA A 102 -3.08 -17.72 -6.71
N MET A 103 -3.50 -17.03 -7.77
CA MET A 103 -4.55 -17.49 -8.68
C MET A 103 -4.25 -18.87 -9.26
N LYS A 104 -3.06 -19.05 -9.83
CA LYS A 104 -2.61 -20.32 -10.43
C LYS A 104 -2.55 -21.44 -9.39
N THR A 105 -2.01 -21.15 -8.20
CA THR A 105 -1.87 -22.14 -7.12
C THR A 105 -3.24 -22.61 -6.61
N VAL A 106 -4.18 -21.68 -6.40
CA VAL A 106 -5.54 -21.99 -5.96
C VAL A 106 -6.30 -22.77 -7.03
N ALA A 107 -6.21 -22.37 -8.29
CA ALA A 107 -6.85 -23.07 -9.41
C ALA A 107 -6.34 -24.52 -9.55
N ALA A 108 -5.04 -24.73 -9.37
CA ALA A 108 -4.42 -26.06 -9.38
C ALA A 108 -4.72 -26.89 -8.11
N LYS A 109 -5.43 -26.33 -7.11
CA LYS A 109 -5.61 -26.93 -5.78
C LYS A 109 -4.26 -27.35 -5.15
N GLY A 110 -3.20 -26.59 -5.45
CA GLY A 110 -1.83 -26.91 -5.10
C GLY A 110 -1.31 -26.17 -3.86
N LYS A 111 0.01 -26.22 -3.69
CA LYS A 111 0.76 -25.43 -2.70
C LYS A 111 1.94 -24.74 -3.39
N ALA A 112 2.20 -23.50 -3.00
CA ALA A 112 3.40 -22.78 -3.38
C ALA A 112 4.59 -23.25 -2.51
N PRO A 113 5.84 -23.15 -3.01
CA PRO A 113 7.01 -23.61 -2.28
C PRO A 113 7.38 -22.67 -1.12
N GLY A 114 7.84 -23.26 0.00
CA GLY A 114 8.39 -22.52 1.14
C GLY A 114 7.45 -21.44 1.68
N HIS A 115 8.02 -20.29 2.02
CA HIS A 115 7.27 -19.15 2.57
C HIS A 115 6.36 -18.46 1.55
N ILE A 116 6.47 -18.73 0.24
CA ILE A 116 5.54 -18.19 -0.77
C ILE A 116 4.10 -18.64 -0.47
N GLN A 117 3.93 -19.80 0.17
CA GLN A 117 2.62 -20.29 0.60
C GLN A 117 1.91 -19.33 1.57
N SER A 118 2.63 -18.52 2.37
CA SER A 118 1.96 -17.54 3.24
C SER A 118 1.26 -16.46 2.43
N LEU A 119 1.88 -15.99 1.34
CA LEU A 119 1.29 -15.03 0.40
C LEU A 119 0.04 -15.61 -0.27
N VAL A 120 0.15 -16.84 -0.78
CA VAL A 120 -1.00 -17.54 -1.39
C VAL A 120 -2.13 -17.69 -0.37
N THR A 121 -1.82 -18.03 0.88
CA THR A 121 -2.82 -18.18 1.95
C THR A 121 -3.52 -16.86 2.24
N ALA A 122 -2.78 -15.76 2.30
CA ALA A 122 -3.34 -14.42 2.52
C ALA A 122 -4.22 -13.93 1.35
N ILE A 123 -3.88 -14.29 0.10
CA ILE A 123 -4.60 -13.86 -1.11
C ILE A 123 -5.78 -14.78 -1.43
N LYS A 124 -5.75 -16.04 -0.99
CA LYS A 124 -6.78 -17.06 -1.29
C LYS A 124 -8.23 -16.63 -1.04
N PRO A 125 -8.58 -15.89 0.03
CA PRO A 125 -9.95 -15.39 0.21
C PRO A 125 -10.44 -14.56 -0.97
N VAL A 126 -9.59 -13.70 -1.53
CA VAL A 126 -9.90 -12.85 -2.68
C VAL A 126 -10.10 -13.70 -3.95
N VAL A 127 -9.22 -14.67 -4.17
CA VAL A 127 -9.32 -15.61 -5.31
C VAL A 127 -10.62 -16.40 -5.26
N THR A 128 -11.00 -16.84 -4.06
CA THR A 128 -12.23 -17.62 -3.85
C THR A 128 -13.49 -16.77 -4.05
N ALA A 129 -13.45 -15.50 -3.63
CA ALA A 129 -14.55 -14.55 -3.83
C ALA A 129 -14.67 -14.07 -5.28
N THR A 130 -13.62 -14.19 -6.09
CA THR A 130 -13.57 -13.69 -7.48
C THR A 130 -13.17 -14.80 -8.47
N PRO A 131 -13.89 -15.93 -8.52
CA PRO A 131 -13.43 -17.17 -9.18
C PRO A 131 -13.31 -17.07 -10.72
N LYS A 132 -13.86 -16.02 -11.33
CA LYS A 132 -13.81 -15.76 -12.79
C LYS A 132 -13.12 -14.44 -13.13
N GLY A 133 -12.53 -13.75 -12.15
CA GLY A 133 -11.81 -12.51 -12.40
C GLY A 133 -10.53 -12.78 -13.16
N ASP A 134 -10.23 -11.94 -14.14
CA ASP A 134 -8.89 -11.86 -14.70
C ASP A 134 -7.90 -11.30 -13.65
N LEU A 135 -6.61 -11.27 -14.01
CA LEU A 135 -5.57 -10.80 -13.11
C LEU A 135 -5.82 -9.37 -12.62
N ASP A 136 -6.28 -8.48 -13.51
CA ASP A 136 -6.55 -7.08 -13.18
C ASP A 136 -7.69 -6.93 -12.16
N THR A 137 -8.79 -7.63 -12.41
CA THR A 137 -9.93 -7.72 -11.48
C THR A 137 -9.46 -8.26 -10.13
N MET A 138 -8.60 -9.29 -10.12
CA MET A 138 -8.09 -9.89 -8.89
C MET A 138 -7.19 -8.93 -8.10
N ILE A 139 -6.33 -8.16 -8.79
CA ILE A 139 -5.48 -7.14 -8.17
C ILE A 139 -6.36 -6.08 -7.48
N LYS A 140 -7.35 -5.54 -8.19
CA LYS A 140 -8.27 -4.53 -7.65
C LYS A 140 -9.11 -5.09 -6.49
N ALA A 141 -9.57 -6.33 -6.60
CA ALA A 141 -10.27 -7.02 -5.52
C ALA A 141 -9.37 -7.22 -4.29
N ASN A 142 -8.09 -7.53 -4.48
CA ASN A 142 -7.13 -7.66 -3.38
C ASN A 142 -6.87 -6.32 -2.69
N VAL A 143 -6.71 -5.23 -3.46
CA VAL A 143 -6.61 -3.87 -2.89
C VAL A 143 -7.84 -3.57 -2.04
N LYS A 144 -9.04 -3.78 -2.58
CA LYS A 144 -10.28 -3.56 -1.82
C LYS A 144 -10.34 -4.41 -0.55
N HIS A 145 -10.00 -5.69 -0.65
CA HIS A 145 -9.99 -6.60 0.50
C HIS A 145 -9.05 -6.11 1.61
N VAL A 146 -7.87 -5.62 1.26
CA VAL A 146 -6.90 -5.10 2.24
C VAL A 146 -7.36 -3.75 2.81
N VAL A 147 -7.96 -2.87 2.01
CA VAL A 147 -8.60 -1.63 2.50
C VAL A 147 -9.67 -1.96 3.54
N ASP A 148 -10.57 -2.90 3.24
CA ASP A 148 -11.65 -3.29 4.14
C ASP A 148 -11.09 -3.90 5.45
N ARG A 149 -10.01 -4.69 5.37
CA ARG A 149 -9.29 -5.21 6.56
C ARG A 149 -8.69 -4.11 7.41
N LEU A 150 -8.04 -3.11 6.81
CA LEU A 150 -7.46 -1.98 7.55
C LEU A 150 -8.56 -1.15 8.24
N ARG A 151 -9.64 -0.83 7.53
CA ARG A 151 -10.78 -0.06 8.07
C ARG A 151 -11.50 -0.77 9.22
N SER A 152 -11.50 -2.10 9.22
CA SER A 152 -12.14 -2.91 10.27
C SER A 152 -11.17 -3.37 11.37
N SER A 153 -9.88 -3.08 11.26
CA SER A 153 -8.86 -3.55 12.19
C SER A 153 -8.96 -2.88 13.56
N THR A 154 -8.97 -3.69 14.61
CA THR A 154 -8.99 -3.25 16.01
C THR A 154 -7.66 -3.54 16.68
N PRO A 155 -7.25 -2.78 17.71
CA PRO A 155 -8.05 -1.78 18.43
C PRO A 155 -7.92 -0.34 17.91
N ILE A 156 -6.93 -0.05 17.06
CA ILE A 156 -6.56 1.32 16.72
C ILE A 156 -7.29 1.83 15.47
N LEU A 157 -7.03 1.20 14.32
CA LEU A 157 -7.40 1.78 13.02
C LEU A 157 -8.91 1.98 12.86
N LYS A 158 -9.73 1.01 13.28
CA LYS A 158 -11.19 1.10 13.17
C LYS A 158 -11.74 2.36 13.84
N ALA A 159 -11.32 2.66 15.06
CA ALA A 159 -11.81 3.84 15.78
C ALA A 159 -11.40 5.15 15.08
N ARG A 160 -10.17 5.21 14.55
CA ARG A 160 -9.64 6.37 13.81
C ARG A 160 -10.30 6.56 12.44
N VAL A 161 -10.66 5.47 11.78
CA VAL A 161 -11.40 5.49 10.52
C VAL A 161 -12.85 5.90 10.74
N ASP A 162 -13.51 5.32 11.73
CA ASP A 162 -14.91 5.63 12.06
C ASP A 162 -15.07 7.11 12.48
N SER A 163 -14.07 7.71 13.13
CA SER A 163 -14.05 9.13 13.49
C SER A 163 -13.70 10.06 12.33
N GLY A 164 -13.19 9.54 11.22
CA GLY A 164 -12.67 10.31 10.08
C GLY A 164 -11.29 10.92 10.29
N GLU A 165 -10.60 10.60 11.39
CA GLU A 165 -9.23 11.05 11.67
C GLU A 165 -8.21 10.38 10.73
N VAL A 166 -8.45 9.13 10.34
CA VAL A 166 -7.65 8.38 9.38
C VAL A 166 -8.48 8.02 8.17
N GLN A 167 -7.94 8.27 6.98
CA GLN A 167 -8.54 7.84 5.72
C GLN A 167 -7.75 6.66 5.15
N VAL A 168 -8.46 5.63 4.71
CA VAL A 168 -7.87 4.47 4.01
C VAL A 168 -8.48 4.39 2.62
N ILE A 169 -7.66 4.40 1.58
CA ILE A 169 -8.09 4.32 0.18
C ILE A 169 -7.30 3.28 -0.60
N GLY A 170 -7.91 2.75 -1.65
CA GLY A 170 -7.26 1.84 -2.60
C GLY A 170 -6.74 2.59 -3.83
N GLY A 171 -5.54 2.24 -4.29
CA GLY A 171 -4.96 2.72 -5.54
C GLY A 171 -4.53 1.57 -6.44
N TYR A 172 -4.46 1.85 -7.74
CA TYR A 172 -3.95 0.93 -8.76
C TYR A 172 -2.93 1.66 -9.64
N TYR A 173 -1.69 1.17 -9.63
CA TYR A 173 -0.61 1.69 -10.47
C TYR A 173 -0.52 0.94 -11.79
N THR A 174 -0.62 1.68 -12.91
CA THR A 174 -0.52 1.15 -14.27
C THR A 174 0.91 1.26 -14.76
N LEU A 175 1.60 0.13 -14.92
CA LEU A 175 3.00 0.08 -15.36
C LEU A 175 3.20 0.69 -16.75
N ASP A 176 2.23 0.51 -17.65
CA ASP A 176 2.33 1.00 -19.03
C ASP A 176 2.32 2.53 -19.15
N THR A 177 1.74 3.22 -18.16
CA THR A 177 1.51 4.69 -18.22
C THR A 177 2.17 5.45 -17.08
N GLY A 178 2.54 4.78 -16.00
CA GLY A 178 2.99 5.41 -14.76
C GLY A 178 1.87 6.07 -13.95
N ALA A 179 0.60 5.87 -14.31
CA ALA A 179 -0.52 6.51 -13.62
C ALA A 179 -1.03 5.70 -12.42
N VAL A 180 -1.38 6.39 -11.34
CA VAL A 180 -2.16 5.82 -10.22
C VAL A 180 -3.63 6.19 -10.40
N THR A 181 -4.50 5.19 -10.39
CA THR A 181 -5.96 5.37 -10.36
C THR A 181 -6.49 4.97 -8.98
N PHE A 182 -7.19 5.88 -8.29
CA PHE A 182 -7.83 5.55 -7.02
C PHE A 182 -9.12 4.76 -7.25
N LEU A 183 -9.28 3.67 -6.49
CA LEU A 183 -10.35 2.68 -6.66
C LEU A 183 -11.61 2.99 -5.84
N GLU A 184 -11.49 3.90 -4.87
CA GLU A 184 -12.60 4.45 -4.11
C GLU A 184 -12.37 5.96 -3.95
N GLY A 185 -13.34 6.75 -4.42
CA GLY A 185 -13.31 8.20 -4.34
C GLY A 185 -14.71 8.77 -4.52
N LYS A 186 -15.33 9.16 -3.41
CA LYS A 186 -16.15 10.36 -3.33
C LYS A 186 -15.50 11.28 -2.32
#